data_AF-A0A914CT75-F1
#
_entry.id   AF-A0A914CT75-F1
#
_cell.length_a   1.000
_cell.length_b   1.000
_cell.length_c   1.000
_cell.angle_alpha   90.00
_cell.angle_beta   90.00
_cell.angle_gamma   90.00
#
_symmetry.space_group_name_H-M   'P 1'
#
loop_
_entity.id
_entity.type
_entity.pdbx_description
1 polymer ?
#
loop_
_entity_poly.entity_id
_entity_poly.type
_entity_poly.pdbx_seq_one_letter_code
_entity_poly.pdbx_strand_id
1 'polypeptide(L)'
;MSTDGVFVMANYRRQSIGVGASPHMSPIGAYHKDSDMLMILDTNSKYYESAWVPLHLMFDAIKTIDHHANKSRGILLAQLLK
;
A
#
# COMPACT_ATOMS: atom_id res chain seq x y z
N MET A 1 -8.97 -21.17 2.24
CA MET A 1 -7.75 -21.13 1.40
C MET A 1 -6.63 -20.65 2.30
N SER A 2 -5.49 -21.35 2.34
CA SER A 2 -4.32 -20.82 3.05
C SER A 2 -3.81 -19.58 2.31
N THR A 3 -3.42 -18.54 3.04
CA THR A 3 -2.76 -17.34 2.50
C THR A 3 -1.24 -17.46 2.55
N ASP A 4 -0.71 -18.65 2.87
CA ASP A 4 0.73 -18.88 2.92
C ASP A 4 1.36 -18.65 1.54
N GLY A 5 2.35 -17.77 1.51
CA GLY A 5 3.02 -17.36 0.27
C GLY A 5 2.20 -16.37 -0.59
N VAL A 6 1.06 -15.86 -0.10
CA VAL A 6 0.34 -14.73 -0.69
C VAL A 6 0.80 -13.43 -0.04
N PHE A 7 1.15 -12.45 -0.87
CA PHE A 7 1.57 -11.12 -0.45
C PHE A 7 0.75 -10.06 -1.17
N VAL A 8 0.55 -8.92 -0.50
CA VAL A 8 -0.11 -7.76 -1.08
C VAL A 8 0.89 -6.64 -1.25
N MET A 9 0.95 -6.05 -2.44
CA MET A 9 1.66 -4.80 -2.69
C MET A 9 0.66 -3.71 -3.04
N ALA A 10 0.84 -2.51 -2.47
CA ALA A 10 0.03 -1.35 -2.80
C ALA A 10 0.82 -0.37 -3.66
N ASN A 11 0.24 0.05 -4.78
CA ASN A 11 0.65 1.25 -5.51
C ASN A 11 -0.27 2.39 -5.06
N TYR A 12 0.28 3.43 -4.45
CA TYR A 12 -0.52 4.48 -3.81
C TYR A 12 0.11 5.87 -3.97
N ARG A 13 -0.73 6.90 -3.87
CA ARG A 13 -0.27 8.29 -3.83
C ARG A 13 0.01 8.68 -2.37
N ARG A 14 1.29 8.90 -2.08
CA ARG A 14 1.82 9.21 -0.74
C ARG A 14 1.22 10.51 -0.15
N GLN A 15 0.95 11.49 -1.01
CA GLN A 15 0.26 12.72 -0.63
C GLN A 15 -1.14 12.48 -0.03
N SER A 16 -1.86 11.45 -0.49
CA SER A 16 -3.21 11.12 0.03
C SER A 16 -3.18 10.62 1.48
N ILE A 17 -2.03 10.16 1.96
CA ILE A 17 -1.83 9.72 3.35
C ILE A 17 -1.02 10.74 4.17
N GLY A 18 -0.85 11.96 3.63
CA GLY A 18 -0.18 13.06 4.33
C GLY A 18 1.35 13.04 4.27
N VAL A 19 1.96 12.16 3.46
CA VAL A 19 3.42 11.95 3.47
C VAL A 19 4.01 12.11 2.07
N GLY A 20 4.82 13.15 1.85
CA GLY A 20 5.53 13.35 0.58
C GLY A 20 4.62 13.57 -0.65
N ALA A 21 5.24 13.87 -1.80
CA ALA A 21 4.51 14.19 -3.03
C ALA A 21 4.60 13.10 -4.13
N SER A 22 5.52 12.14 -4.00
CA SER A 22 5.79 11.16 -5.05
C SER A 22 4.78 10.00 -5.03
N PRO A 23 4.50 9.33 -6.17
CA PRO A 23 3.91 8.00 -6.16
C PRO A 23 4.84 7.02 -5.42
N HIS A 24 4.29 5.97 -4.81
CA HIS A 24 5.09 4.95 -4.16
C HIS A 24 4.46 3.55 -4.26
N MET A 25 5.29 2.52 -4.07
CA MET A 25 4.86 1.14 -4.01
C MET A 25 5.56 0.42 -2.86
N SER A 26 4.79 -0.30 -2.04
CA SER A 26 5.31 -1.02 -0.88
C SER A 26 4.44 -2.24 -0.55
N PRO A 27 5.01 -3.28 0.10
CA PRO A 27 4.23 -4.37 0.66
C PRO A 27 3.30 -3.92 1.80
N ILE A 28 2.19 -4.62 1.94
CA ILE A 28 1.32 -4.54 3.13
C ILE A 28 1.72 -5.65 4.08
N GLY A 29 2.14 -5.28 5.29
CA GLY A 29 2.64 -6.22 6.29
C GLY A 29 1.54 -6.81 7.18
N ALA A 30 0.48 -6.03 7.46
CA ALA A 30 -0.60 -6.46 8.33
C ALA A 30 -1.86 -5.60 8.14
N TYR A 31 -3.00 -6.15 8.58
CA TYR A 31 -4.23 -5.42 8.83
C TYR A 31 -4.60 -5.55 10.31
N HIS A 32 -4.83 -4.43 10.98
CA HIS A 32 -5.28 -4.38 12.36
C HIS A 32 -6.77 -4.02 12.41
N LYS A 33 -7.59 -4.99 12.81
CA LYS A 33 -9.05 -4.90 12.74
C LYS A 33 -9.65 -3.82 13.65
N ASP A 34 -9.19 -3.73 14.90
CA ASP A 34 -9.84 -2.88 15.90
C ASP A 34 -9.62 -1.39 15.64
N SER A 35 -8.50 -1.03 15.01
CA SER A 35 -8.20 0.36 14.61
C SER A 35 -8.43 0.63 13.13
N ASP A 36 -8.85 -0.37 12.36
CA ASP A 36 -9.03 -0.34 10.91
C ASP A 36 -7.83 0.26 10.15
N MET A 37 -6.63 -0.31 10.39
CA MET A 37 -5.36 0.18 9.84
C MET A 37 -4.58 -0.88 9.09
N LEU A 38 -3.86 -0.46 8.06
CA LEU A 38 -2.90 -1.27 7.32
C LEU A 38 -1.47 -0.88 7.69
N MET A 39 -0.62 -1.86 7.95
CA MET A 39 0.82 -1.64 8.09
C MET A 39 1.45 -1.60 6.70
N ILE A 40 2.02 -0.47 6.32
CA ILE A 40 2.82 -0.33 5.11
C ILE A 40 4.28 -0.59 5.46
N LEU A 41 4.91 -1.54 4.76
CA LEU A 41 6.34 -1.82 4.90
C LEU A 41 7.12 -0.95 3.90
N ASP A 42 7.35 0.31 4.25
CA ASP A 42 7.91 1.32 3.35
C ASP A 42 9.31 0.91 2.83
N THR A 43 9.46 0.83 1.50
CA THR A 43 10.70 0.40 0.85
C THR A 43 11.70 1.55 0.71
N ASN A 44 11.30 2.78 0.99
CA ASN A 44 12.15 3.96 1.03
C ASN A 44 12.59 4.31 2.47
N SER A 45 13.06 3.28 3.19
CA SER A 45 13.36 3.30 4.63
C SER A 45 14.41 4.33 5.06
N LYS A 46 15.23 4.83 4.11
CA LYS A 46 16.14 5.94 4.36
C LYS A 46 15.42 7.24 4.74
N TYR A 47 14.20 7.44 4.25
CA TYR A 47 13.46 8.70 4.42
C TYR A 47 12.12 8.54 5.15
N TYR A 48 11.56 7.33 5.19
CA TYR A 48 10.25 7.07 5.76
C TYR A 48 10.24 5.76 6.52
N GLU A 49 9.66 5.76 7.72
CA GLU A 49 9.46 4.53 8.48
C GLU A 49 8.25 3.76 7.96
N SER A 50 8.22 2.45 8.23
CA SER A 50 6.99 1.66 8.08
C SER A 50 5.93 2.17 9.05
N ALA A 51 4.68 2.28 8.59
CA ALA A 51 3.65 2.96 9.35
C ALA A 51 2.29 2.29 9.22
N TRP A 52 1.49 2.44 10.28
CA TRP A 52 0.06 2.14 10.26
C TRP A 52 -0.70 3.28 9.60
N VAL A 53 -1.46 2.96 8.57
CA VAL A 53 -2.28 3.91 7.82
C VAL A 53 -3.75 3.49 7.92
N PRO A 54 -4.67 4.40 8.27
CA PRO A 54 -6.09 4.13 8.24
C PRO A 54 -6.53 3.56 6.89
N LEU A 55 -7.31 2.49 6.89
CA LEU A 55 -7.72 1.77 5.67
C LEU A 55 -8.40 2.71 4.66
N HIS A 56 -9.27 3.60 5.12
CA HIS A 56 -9.95 4.58 4.27
C HIS A 56 -8.98 5.53 3.55
N LEU A 57 -7.90 5.97 4.21
CA LEU A 57 -6.87 6.81 3.58
C LEU A 57 -6.07 6.02 2.55
N MET A 58 -5.76 4.75 2.84
CA MET A 58 -5.12 3.88 1.84
C MET A 58 -6.03 3.68 0.62
N PHE A 59 -7.33 3.45 0.84
CA PHE A 59 -8.29 3.32 -0.25
C PHE A 59 -8.33 4.58 -1.14
N ASP A 60 -8.33 5.75 -0.50
CA ASP A 60 -8.24 7.04 -1.20
C ASP A 60 -6.91 7.24 -1.92
N ALA A 61 -5.82 6.67 -1.40
CA ALA A 61 -4.51 6.73 -2.02
C ALA A 61 -4.40 5.82 -3.25
N ILE A 62 -4.98 4.62 -3.23
CA ILE A 62 -4.94 3.67 -4.36
C ILE A 62 -5.95 4.01 -5.46
N LYS A 63 -7.07 4.69 -5.15
CA LYS A 63 -8.06 5.09 -6.17
C LYS A 63 -7.62 6.27 -7.05
N THR A 64 -6.49 6.90 -6.72
CA THR A 64 -5.95 8.03 -7.50
C THR A 64 -5.48 7.58 -8.88
N ILE A 65 -5.59 8.45 -9.89
CA ILE A 65 -5.11 8.19 -11.24
C ILE A 65 -3.58 8.30 -11.29
N ASP A 66 -2.94 7.30 -11.88
CA ASP A 66 -1.57 7.37 -12.36
C ASP A 66 -1.57 7.92 -13.79
N HIS A 67 -1.01 9.10 -13.97
CA HIS A 67 -0.98 9.80 -15.26
C HIS A 67 -0.11 9.11 -16.30
N HIS A 68 0.87 8.28 -15.90
CA HIS A 68 1.69 7.53 -16.84
C HIS A 68 0.91 6.36 -17.47
N ALA A 69 0.06 5.70 -16.66
CA ALA A 69 -0.74 4.56 -17.10
C ALA A 69 -2.15 4.95 -17.58
N ASN A 70 -2.58 6.19 -17.30
CA ASN A 70 -3.96 6.68 -17.45
C ASN A 70 -5.01 5.73 -16.84
N LYS A 71 -4.68 5.16 -15.68
CA LYS A 71 -5.50 4.22 -14.92
C LYS A 71 -5.40 4.54 -13.43
N SER A 72 -6.34 4.05 -12.64
CA SER A 72 -6.17 4.09 -11.18
C SER A 72 -4.91 3.32 -10.79
N ARG A 73 -4.31 3.71 -9.66
CA ARG A 73 -3.40 2.83 -8.93
C ARG A 73 -4.20 1.65 -8.35
N GLY A 74 -3.65 0.94 -7.36
CA GLY A 74 -4.32 -0.25 -6.86
C GLY A 74 -3.44 -1.14 -6.00
N ILE A 75 -3.88 -2.38 -5.85
CA ILE A 75 -3.14 -3.44 -5.17
C ILE A 75 -2.79 -4.56 -6.14
N LEU A 76 -1.73 -5.28 -5.82
CA LEU A 76 -1.31 -6.52 -6.48
C LEU A 76 -1.30 -7.62 -5.43
N LEU A 77 -1.90 -8.76 -5.76
CA LEU A 77 -1.71 -10.01 -5.02
C LEU A 77 -0.62 -10.82 -5.72
N ALA A 78 0.43 -11.16 -5.00
CA ALA A 78 1.51 -12.01 -5.47
C ALA A 78 1.46 -13.35 -4.73
N GLN A 79 1.47 -14.46 -5.46
CA GLN A 79 1.52 -15.81 -4.90
C GLN A 79 2.87 -16.43 -5.28
N LEU A 80 3.62 -16.92 -4.30
CA LEU A 80 4.79 -17.74 -4.57
C LEU A 80 4.35 -19.09 -5.12
N LEU A 81 4.91 -19.45 -6.28
CA LEU A 81 4.78 -20.79 -6.86
C LEU A 81 5.82 -21.69 -6.18
N LYS A 82 5.40 -22.91 -5.83
CA LYS A 82 6.29 -23.94 -5.28
C LYS A 82 7.06 -24.64 -6.39
#